data_AF-Q09Y74-F1
#
_entry.id   AF-Q09Y74-F1
#
_cell.length_a   1.000
_cell.length_b   1.000
_cell.length_c   1.000
_cell.angle_alpha   90.00
_cell.angle_beta   90.00
_cell.angle_gamma   90.00
#
_symmetry.space_group_name_H-M   'P 1'
#
loop_
_entity.id
_entity.type
_entity.pdbx_description
1 polymer ?
#
loop_
_entity_poly.entity_id
_entity_poly.type
_entity_poly.pdbx_seq_one_letter_code
_entity_poly.pdbx_strand_id
1 'polypeptide(L)'
;MASLTGAVSCFLPAARLTVSRATARLYFSSSSVSPLKCPKSSPLLSHVFRYQKQSLVRVSSGSFSTVASAKSVASDPDQLKSAREDIKELLNTKFCHPILVRLGWHDAGTYNKNIEEWPQRGGANGSLRFEIELKHGANAGLVNALKLLQPIKDKYSAVTYADLFQLASAT
;
A
#
# COMPACT_ATOMS: atom_id res chain seq x y z
N MET A 1 40.07 -6.58 83.01
CA MET A 1 39.05 -7.60 82.71
C MET A 1 37.78 -6.90 82.22
N ALA A 2 37.65 -6.71 80.91
CA ALA A 2 36.39 -6.34 80.25
C ALA A 2 36.51 -6.77 78.78
N SER A 3 35.57 -7.56 78.31
CA SER A 3 35.50 -8.04 76.92
C SER A 3 34.24 -7.48 76.29
N LEU A 4 34.35 -6.84 75.13
CA LEU A 4 33.21 -6.52 74.27
C LEU A 4 33.59 -6.75 72.80
N THR A 5 32.64 -7.30 72.07
CA THR A 5 32.83 -7.97 70.77
C THR A 5 32.79 -7.02 69.59
N GLY A 6 33.59 -7.32 68.56
CA GLY A 6 33.69 -6.49 67.35
C GLY A 6 32.45 -6.54 66.44
N ALA A 7 32.20 -5.42 65.76
CA ALA A 7 31.20 -5.30 64.70
C ALA A 7 31.85 -5.45 63.31
N VAL A 8 31.13 -6.09 62.38
CA VAL A 8 31.57 -6.33 61.01
C VAL A 8 31.33 -5.09 60.15
N SER A 9 32.27 -4.74 59.28
CA SER A 9 32.03 -3.81 58.17
C SER A 9 32.78 -4.25 56.91
N CYS A 10 32.02 -4.63 55.88
CA CYS A 10 32.56 -5.22 54.65
C CYS A 10 32.97 -4.13 53.65
N PHE A 11 34.28 -3.89 53.49
CA PHE A 11 34.82 -3.19 52.33
C PHE A 11 35.34 -4.20 51.31
N LEU A 12 34.66 -4.31 50.16
CA LEU A 12 35.15 -5.06 49.00
C LEU A 12 35.75 -4.08 47.96
N PRO A 13 36.90 -4.38 47.35
CA PRO A 13 37.53 -3.52 46.35
C PRO A 13 36.82 -3.59 44.99
N ALA A 14 36.86 -2.48 44.26
CA ALA A 14 36.23 -2.37 42.94
C ALA A 14 36.96 -3.20 41.87
N ALA A 15 36.26 -4.17 41.28
CA ALA A 15 36.75 -4.92 40.13
C ALA A 15 36.48 -4.15 38.82
N ARG A 16 37.55 -3.81 38.09
CA ARG A 16 37.44 -3.30 36.70
C ARG A 16 36.99 -4.42 35.77
N LEU A 17 35.77 -4.34 35.25
CA LEU A 17 35.34 -5.19 34.14
C LEU A 17 35.80 -4.61 32.80
N THR A 18 36.70 -5.32 32.13
CA THR A 18 37.13 -5.04 30.76
C THR A 18 36.07 -5.53 29.76
N VAL A 19 35.48 -4.61 29.00
CA VAL A 19 34.52 -4.96 27.93
C VAL A 19 35.28 -5.53 26.73
N SER A 20 35.32 -6.86 26.62
CA SER A 20 35.78 -7.53 25.40
C SER A 20 34.76 -7.35 24.27
N ARG A 21 35.14 -6.57 23.25
CA ARG A 21 34.33 -6.33 22.05
C ARG A 21 34.38 -7.56 21.12
N ALA A 22 33.44 -8.48 21.30
CA ALA A 22 33.28 -9.63 20.42
C ALA A 22 32.80 -9.20 19.02
N THR A 23 33.67 -9.31 18.02
CA THR A 23 33.34 -9.07 16.61
C THR A 23 32.75 -10.33 15.98
N ALA A 24 31.42 -10.38 15.86
CA ALA A 24 30.74 -11.44 15.14
C ALA A 24 31.07 -11.34 13.63
N ARG A 25 31.99 -12.20 13.14
CA ARG A 25 32.19 -12.40 11.71
C ARG A 25 30.98 -13.15 11.14
N LEU A 26 30.14 -12.44 10.39
CA LEU A 26 29.15 -13.07 9.52
C LEU A 26 29.90 -13.75 8.35
N TYR A 27 29.89 -15.08 8.33
CA TYR A 27 30.40 -15.85 7.20
C TYR A 27 29.42 -15.76 6.03
N PHE A 28 29.81 -15.01 5.00
CA PHE A 28 29.04 -14.89 3.77
C PHE A 28 29.28 -16.13 2.90
N SER A 29 28.44 -17.16 3.07
CA SER A 29 28.48 -18.36 2.20
C SER A 29 28.00 -18.00 0.80
N SER A 30 28.96 -17.83 -0.12
CA SER A 30 28.69 -17.55 -1.52
C SER A 30 28.29 -18.83 -2.25
N SER A 31 26.98 -19.07 -2.39
CA SER A 31 26.44 -20.18 -3.17
C SER A 31 26.62 -19.92 -4.67
N SER A 32 27.68 -20.50 -5.24
CA SER A 32 27.95 -20.47 -6.68
C SER A 32 26.82 -21.14 -7.46
N VAL A 33 26.09 -20.36 -8.26
CA VAL A 33 25.07 -20.87 -9.20
C VAL A 33 25.65 -20.91 -10.61
N SER A 34 25.82 -22.12 -11.14
CA SER A 34 26.38 -22.36 -12.48
C SER A 34 25.40 -21.98 -13.59
N PRO A 35 25.86 -21.41 -14.72
CA PRO A 35 24.99 -21.06 -15.85
C PRO A 35 24.64 -22.31 -16.68
N LEU A 36 23.38 -22.75 -16.62
CA LEU A 36 22.86 -23.81 -17.48
C LEU A 36 22.18 -23.23 -18.73
N LYS A 37 22.49 -23.84 -19.87
CA LYS A 37 22.15 -23.37 -21.22
C LYS A 37 20.71 -23.70 -21.60
N CYS A 38 20.09 -22.83 -22.40
CA CYS A 38 18.77 -23.04 -22.99
C CYS A 38 18.78 -24.20 -24.01
N PRO A 39 17.74 -25.06 -24.03
CA PRO A 39 17.32 -25.78 -25.21
C PRO A 39 16.03 -25.17 -25.79
N LYS A 40 16.01 -24.93 -27.12
CA LYS A 40 14.78 -24.62 -27.86
C LYS A 40 13.98 -25.91 -28.04
N SER A 41 12.65 -25.85 -27.85
CA SER A 41 11.73 -26.91 -28.31
C SER A 41 10.32 -26.36 -28.56
N SER A 42 9.76 -26.72 -29.70
CA SER A 42 8.39 -26.50 -30.20
C SER A 42 8.15 -27.54 -31.32
N PRO A 43 6.91 -27.79 -31.81
CA PRO A 43 5.57 -27.42 -31.35
C PRO A 43 4.63 -28.67 -31.25
N LEU A 44 3.30 -28.47 -31.44
CA LEU A 44 2.20 -29.47 -31.50
C LEU A 44 1.69 -29.91 -30.12
N LEU A 45 0.39 -29.97 -29.77
CA LEU A 45 -0.92 -29.92 -30.48
C LEU A 45 -1.97 -29.34 -29.47
N SER A 46 -3.21 -28.89 -29.77
CA SER A 46 -4.08 -28.93 -30.96
C SER A 46 -5.25 -27.90 -30.88
N HIS A 47 -6.06 -27.84 -31.95
CA HIS A 47 -7.53 -27.60 -31.98
C HIS A 47 -8.17 -26.22 -31.62
N VAL A 48 -8.59 -25.53 -32.69
CA VAL A 48 -9.87 -24.80 -32.85
C VAL A 48 -10.22 -23.68 -31.85
N PHE A 49 -10.20 -22.43 -32.35
CA PHE A 49 -11.45 -21.73 -32.66
C PHE A 49 -11.30 -20.80 -33.87
N ARG A 50 -12.30 -20.82 -34.76
CA ARG A 50 -12.37 -19.93 -35.94
C ARG A 50 -12.74 -18.52 -35.49
N TYR A 51 -11.80 -17.57 -35.49
CA TYR A 51 -12.17 -16.16 -35.48
C TYR A 51 -12.66 -15.77 -36.87
N GLN A 52 -13.96 -15.53 -36.98
CA GLN A 52 -14.62 -15.21 -38.24
C GLN A 52 -14.22 -13.81 -38.69
N LYS A 53 -13.62 -13.73 -39.88
CA LYS A 53 -13.35 -12.48 -40.60
C LYS A 53 -14.67 -11.73 -40.84
N GLN A 54 -15.03 -10.79 -39.97
CA GLN A 54 -16.17 -9.92 -40.21
C GLN A 54 -15.85 -8.92 -41.32
N SER A 55 -16.87 -8.66 -42.14
CA SER A 55 -16.79 -7.84 -43.33
C SER A 55 -16.61 -6.36 -43.01
N LEU A 56 -16.04 -5.64 -43.97
CA LEU A 56 -16.02 -4.17 -43.98
C LEU A 56 -17.47 -3.66 -44.09
N VAL A 57 -18.08 -3.36 -42.95
CA VAL A 57 -19.37 -2.66 -42.91
C VAL A 57 -19.10 -1.17 -43.08
N ARG A 58 -19.54 -0.62 -44.21
CA ARG A 58 -19.48 0.81 -44.50
C ARG A 58 -20.55 1.52 -43.66
N VAL A 59 -20.21 1.86 -42.41
CA VAL A 59 -21.12 2.62 -41.53
C VAL A 59 -21.33 4.01 -42.14
N SER A 60 -22.60 4.33 -42.40
CA SER A 60 -23.02 5.64 -42.89
C SER A 60 -22.71 6.72 -41.85
N SER A 61 -22.49 7.96 -42.29
CA SER A 61 -22.17 9.11 -41.42
C SER A 61 -23.33 9.46 -40.49
N GLY A 62 -23.45 8.73 -39.38
CA GLY A 62 -24.38 8.97 -38.29
C GLY A 62 -23.84 10.02 -37.32
N SER A 63 -24.74 10.86 -36.81
CA SER A 63 -24.46 11.96 -35.88
C SER A 63 -23.46 11.58 -34.79
N PHE A 64 -22.40 12.37 -34.63
CA PHE A 64 -21.48 12.24 -33.51
C PHE A 64 -22.20 12.59 -32.22
N SER A 65 -22.72 11.57 -31.53
CA SER A 65 -23.19 11.72 -30.15
C SER A 65 -22.05 12.29 -29.32
N THR A 66 -22.21 13.50 -28.79
CA THR A 66 -21.22 14.13 -27.91
C THR A 66 -21.03 13.25 -26.68
N VAL A 67 -19.97 12.44 -26.68
CA VAL A 67 -19.58 11.67 -25.50
C VAL A 67 -19.31 12.66 -24.38
N ALA A 68 -20.10 12.58 -23.31
CA ALA A 68 -19.98 13.50 -22.20
C ALA A 68 -18.60 13.32 -21.56
N SER A 69 -17.70 14.27 -21.82
CA SER A 69 -16.37 14.27 -21.23
C SER A 69 -16.50 14.18 -19.71
N ALA A 70 -15.84 13.18 -19.12
CA ALA A 70 -15.92 12.92 -17.70
C ALA A 70 -15.37 14.13 -16.94
N LYS A 71 -16.25 14.92 -16.33
CA LYS A 71 -15.85 16.04 -15.47
C LYS A 71 -15.10 15.48 -14.27
N SER A 72 -13.78 15.67 -14.24
CA SER A 72 -12.98 15.49 -13.04
C SER A 72 -13.45 16.49 -11.98
N VAL A 73 -14.18 15.99 -10.98
CA VAL A 73 -14.49 16.77 -9.78
C VAL A 73 -13.24 16.75 -8.91
N ALA A 74 -12.45 17.81 -8.99
CA ALA A 74 -11.34 18.03 -8.06
C ALA A 74 -11.89 18.29 -6.65
N SER A 75 -11.19 17.81 -5.63
CA SER A 75 -11.54 18.10 -4.24
C SER A 75 -11.39 19.58 -3.90
N ASP A 76 -12.26 20.09 -3.03
CA ASP A 76 -12.12 21.44 -2.48
C ASP A 76 -10.86 21.55 -1.60
N PRO A 77 -9.96 22.53 -1.83
CA PRO A 77 -8.68 22.62 -1.13
C PRO A 77 -8.80 23.00 0.35
N ASP A 78 -9.90 23.63 0.78
CA ASP A 78 -10.10 24.02 2.18
C ASP A 78 -10.74 22.88 2.98
N GLN A 79 -11.62 22.10 2.37
CA GLN A 79 -12.06 20.81 2.93
C GLN A 79 -10.89 19.82 3.03
N LEU A 80 -9.96 19.77 2.07
CA LEU A 80 -8.76 18.92 2.17
C LEU A 80 -7.86 19.30 3.37
N LYS A 81 -7.68 20.60 3.65
CA LYS A 81 -6.93 21.06 4.84
C LYS A 81 -7.63 20.61 6.13
N SER A 82 -8.94 20.82 6.20
CA SER A 82 -9.75 20.43 7.36
C SER A 82 -9.74 18.90 7.57
N ALA A 83 -9.89 18.12 6.50
CA ALA A 83 -9.79 16.66 6.54
C ALA A 83 -8.42 16.18 7.01
N ARG A 84 -7.33 16.89 6.68
CA ARG A 84 -5.99 16.58 7.16
C ARG A 84 -5.86 16.70 8.68
N GLU A 85 -6.46 17.73 9.28
CA GLU A 85 -6.41 17.89 10.74
C GLU A 85 -7.26 16.82 11.45
N ASP A 86 -8.44 16.49 10.94
CA ASP A 86 -9.24 15.35 11.42
C ASP A 86 -8.49 14.01 11.31
N ILE A 87 -7.71 13.79 10.23
CA ILE A 87 -6.86 12.62 10.07
C ILE A 87 -5.75 12.59 11.13
N LYS A 88 -5.10 13.72 11.45
CA LYS A 88 -4.12 13.78 12.54
C LYS A 88 -4.73 13.43 13.89
N GLU A 89 -5.94 13.91 14.18
CA GLU A 89 -6.67 13.55 15.41
C GLU A 89 -6.97 12.04 15.45
N LEU A 90 -7.45 11.47 14.34
CA LEU A 90 -7.68 10.03 14.18
C LEU A 90 -6.40 9.21 14.39
N LEU A 91 -5.27 9.66 13.84
CA LEU A 91 -3.96 9.03 13.97
C LEU A 91 -3.44 9.05 15.41
N ASN A 92 -3.52 10.20 16.09
CA ASN A 92 -3.17 10.34 17.51
C ASN A 92 -4.08 9.51 18.44
N THR A 93 -5.35 9.29 18.04
CA THR A 93 -6.33 8.56 18.86
C THR A 93 -6.31 7.04 18.63
N LYS A 94 -6.08 6.59 17.40
CA LYS A 94 -6.21 5.18 16.98
C LYS A 94 -4.90 4.52 16.57
N PHE A 95 -3.81 5.28 16.44
CA PHE A 95 -2.48 4.83 16.03
C PHE A 95 -2.46 4.05 14.69
N CYS A 96 -3.42 4.34 13.81
CA CYS A 96 -3.71 3.54 12.62
C CYS A 96 -2.83 3.84 11.39
N HIS A 97 -1.73 4.60 11.53
CA HIS A 97 -0.82 4.99 10.45
C HIS A 97 -0.50 3.85 9.45
N PRO A 98 -0.12 2.61 9.86
CA PRO A 98 0.28 1.58 8.91
C PRO A 98 -0.86 1.10 7.99
N ILE A 99 -2.12 1.11 8.46
CA ILE A 99 -3.25 0.66 7.62
C ILE A 99 -3.71 1.75 6.66
N LEU A 100 -3.51 3.03 6.99
CA LEU A 100 -3.81 4.16 6.09
C LEU A 100 -2.75 4.28 4.99
N VAL A 101 -1.47 4.10 5.32
CA VAL A 101 -0.39 3.99 4.32
C VAL A 101 -0.65 2.80 3.36
N ARG A 102 -1.04 1.64 3.91
CA ARG A 102 -1.41 0.49 3.09
C ARG A 102 -2.64 0.78 2.22
N LEU A 103 -3.66 1.48 2.72
CA LEU A 103 -4.85 1.82 1.92
C LEU A 103 -4.48 2.67 0.70
N GLY A 104 -3.70 3.74 0.87
CA GLY A 104 -3.26 4.61 -0.23
C GLY A 104 -2.42 3.86 -1.26
N TRP A 105 -1.48 3.01 -0.79
CA TRP A 105 -0.68 2.14 -1.67
C TRP A 105 -1.55 1.16 -2.47
N HIS A 106 -2.53 0.51 -1.85
CA HIS A 106 -3.35 -0.51 -2.53
C HIS A 106 -4.28 0.09 -3.60
N ASP A 107 -4.80 1.30 -3.40
CA ASP A 107 -5.60 2.01 -4.43
C ASP A 107 -4.70 2.38 -5.62
N ALA A 108 -3.53 2.98 -5.34
CA ALA A 108 -2.55 3.36 -6.37
C ALA A 108 -1.89 2.16 -7.09
N GLY A 109 -1.72 1.03 -6.41
CA GLY A 109 -0.98 -0.14 -6.87
C GLY A 109 -1.65 -0.94 -7.99
N THR A 110 -2.91 -0.63 -8.32
CA THR A 110 -3.63 -1.23 -9.47
C THR A 110 -3.22 -0.63 -10.82
N TYR A 111 -2.38 0.40 -10.83
CA TYR A 111 -2.00 1.14 -12.04
C TYR A 111 -1.26 0.30 -13.09
N ASN A 112 -1.74 0.33 -14.34
CA ASN A 112 -1.10 -0.27 -15.49
C ASN A 112 -0.75 0.79 -16.55
N LYS A 113 0.56 1.02 -16.73
CA LYS A 113 1.10 1.99 -17.73
C LYS A 113 0.78 1.65 -19.19
N ASN A 114 0.41 0.39 -19.48
CA ASN A 114 0.11 -0.10 -20.81
C ASN A 114 -1.36 0.12 -21.21
N ILE A 115 -2.19 0.64 -20.30
CA ILE A 115 -3.57 1.04 -20.56
C ILE A 115 -3.64 2.57 -20.54
N GLU A 116 -4.21 3.16 -21.58
CA GLU A 116 -4.30 4.61 -21.74
C GLU A 116 -5.57 5.17 -21.09
N GLU A 117 -6.66 4.39 -21.16
CA GLU A 117 -8.00 4.79 -20.77
C GLU A 117 -8.18 4.87 -19.24
N TRP A 118 -8.83 5.94 -18.80
CA TRP A 118 -9.29 6.10 -17.43
C TRP A 118 -10.79 5.75 -17.34
N PRO A 119 -11.24 4.99 -16.32
CA PRO A 119 -10.49 4.49 -15.15
C PRO A 119 -9.84 3.10 -15.36
N GLN A 120 -9.94 2.49 -16.54
CA GLN A 120 -9.52 1.10 -16.81
C GLN A 120 -8.06 0.81 -16.49
N ARG A 121 -7.20 1.83 -16.59
CA ARG A 121 -5.77 1.76 -16.22
C ARG A 121 -5.49 1.62 -14.72
N GLY A 122 -6.50 1.64 -13.85
CA GLY A 122 -6.33 1.58 -12.40
C GLY A 122 -5.65 2.84 -11.83
N GLY A 123 -4.97 2.67 -10.70
CA GLY A 123 -4.29 3.73 -9.96
C GLY A 123 -5.18 4.46 -8.97
N ALA A 124 -4.66 5.55 -8.40
CA ALA A 124 -5.29 6.31 -7.32
C ALA A 124 -6.58 7.03 -7.79
N ASN A 125 -7.68 6.29 -7.88
CA ASN A 125 -8.99 6.73 -8.35
C ASN A 125 -10.11 6.41 -7.32
N GLY A 126 -9.74 5.85 -6.16
CA GLY A 126 -10.64 5.51 -5.07
C GLY A 126 -11.51 4.27 -5.33
N SER A 127 -11.27 3.47 -6.38
CA SER A 127 -12.05 2.26 -6.68
C SER A 127 -12.00 1.24 -5.55
N LEU A 128 -10.94 1.25 -4.74
CA LEU A 128 -10.77 0.42 -3.55
C LEU A 128 -11.88 0.60 -2.49
N ARG A 129 -12.74 1.62 -2.61
CA ARG A 129 -13.96 1.74 -1.78
C ARG A 129 -15.04 0.69 -2.09
N PHE A 130 -15.01 0.09 -3.28
CA PHE A 130 -16.03 -0.83 -3.75
C PHE A 130 -15.80 -2.26 -3.23
N GLU A 131 -16.89 -2.94 -2.87
CA GLU A 131 -16.85 -4.27 -2.25
C GLU A 131 -16.15 -5.34 -3.13
N ILE A 132 -16.29 -5.23 -4.44
CA ILE A 132 -15.64 -6.13 -5.42
C ILE A 132 -14.12 -6.09 -5.25
N GLU A 133 -13.54 -4.89 -5.16
CA GLU A 133 -12.09 -4.71 -5.04
C GLU A 133 -11.59 -5.01 -3.62
N LEU A 134 -12.37 -4.66 -2.58
CA LEU A 134 -12.06 -5.00 -1.19
C LEU A 134 -11.98 -6.50 -0.93
N LYS A 135 -12.75 -7.30 -1.69
CA LYS A 135 -12.76 -8.77 -1.60
C LYS A 135 -11.55 -9.43 -2.27
N HIS A 136 -10.70 -8.71 -3.01
CA HIS A 136 -9.44 -9.24 -3.49
C HIS A 136 -8.54 -9.64 -2.32
N GLY A 137 -7.89 -10.82 -2.39
CA GLY A 137 -7.09 -11.36 -1.28
C GLY A 137 -5.97 -10.41 -0.81
N ALA A 138 -5.35 -9.66 -1.72
CA ALA A 138 -4.36 -8.64 -1.40
C ALA A 138 -4.92 -7.49 -0.52
N ASN A 139 -6.23 -7.21 -0.61
CA ASN A 139 -6.92 -6.11 0.08
C ASN A 139 -7.54 -6.52 1.42
N ALA A 140 -7.30 -7.76 1.88
CA ALA A 140 -7.80 -8.28 3.14
C ALA A 140 -7.54 -7.31 4.32
N GLY A 141 -8.61 -6.99 5.05
CA GLY A 141 -8.59 -6.07 6.19
C GLY A 141 -8.73 -4.57 5.87
N LEU A 142 -8.60 -4.13 4.60
CA LEU A 142 -8.69 -2.70 4.25
C LEU A 142 -10.08 -2.09 4.44
N VAL A 143 -11.12 -2.92 4.53
CA VAL A 143 -12.46 -2.52 4.99
C VAL A 143 -12.44 -1.82 6.36
N ASN A 144 -11.46 -2.14 7.23
CA ASN A 144 -11.31 -1.46 8.51
C ASN A 144 -10.73 -0.05 8.37
N ALA A 145 -9.84 0.17 7.40
CA ALA A 145 -9.33 1.50 7.08
C ALA A 145 -10.44 2.40 6.51
N LEU A 146 -11.30 1.86 5.64
CA LEU A 146 -12.48 2.58 5.16
C LEU A 146 -13.43 2.97 6.29
N LYS A 147 -13.72 2.05 7.22
CA LYS A 147 -14.56 2.35 8.41
C LYS A 147 -13.97 3.46 9.29
N LEU A 148 -12.65 3.58 9.38
CA LEU A 148 -11.98 4.66 10.11
C LEU A 148 -12.08 6.00 9.39
N LEU A 149 -12.02 6.02 8.05
CA LEU A 149 -12.11 7.23 7.23
C LEU A 149 -13.54 7.67 6.90
N GLN A 150 -14.54 6.78 7.02
CA GLN A 150 -15.93 7.07 6.64
C GLN A 150 -16.51 8.32 7.36
N PRO A 151 -16.35 8.53 8.68
CA PRO A 151 -16.86 9.74 9.35
C PRO A 151 -16.23 11.04 8.81
N ILE A 152 -14.95 11.00 8.43
CA ILE A 152 -14.24 12.13 7.81
C ILE A 152 -14.79 12.36 6.38
N LYS A 153 -14.99 11.29 5.61
CA LYS A 153 -15.58 11.38 4.26
C LYS A 153 -17.00 11.95 4.27
N ASP A 154 -17.81 11.58 5.27
CA ASP A 154 -19.19 12.04 5.41
C ASP A 154 -19.25 13.54 5.78
N LYS A 155 -18.30 14.02 6.60
CA LYS A 155 -18.12 15.44 6.95
C LYS A 155 -17.69 16.30 5.76
N TYR A 156 -16.89 15.76 4.84
CA TYR A 156 -16.33 16.49 3.69
C TYR A 156 -16.85 15.95 2.36
N SER A 157 -18.07 16.36 1.99
CA SER A 157 -18.75 15.88 0.78
C SER A 157 -17.97 16.18 -0.51
N ALA A 158 -17.26 17.31 -0.58
CA ALA A 158 -16.49 17.72 -1.76
C ALA A 158 -15.10 17.05 -1.85
N VAL A 159 -14.62 16.39 -0.79
CA VAL A 159 -13.39 15.61 -0.84
C VAL A 159 -13.67 14.24 -1.48
N THR A 160 -12.95 13.91 -2.55
CA THR A 160 -13.07 12.60 -3.23
C THR A 160 -12.48 11.47 -2.38
N TYR A 161 -12.95 10.24 -2.57
CA TYR A 161 -12.33 9.07 -1.92
C TYR A 161 -10.87 8.87 -2.36
N ALA A 162 -10.54 9.18 -3.61
CA ALA A 162 -9.17 9.09 -4.13
C ALA A 162 -8.22 10.01 -3.36
N ASP A 163 -8.57 11.30 -3.26
CA ASP A 163 -7.77 12.28 -2.53
C ASP A 163 -7.71 11.94 -1.03
N LEU A 164 -8.82 11.48 -0.44
CA LEU A 164 -8.87 11.10 0.98
C LEU A 164 -7.93 9.92 1.30
N PHE A 165 -7.85 8.90 0.43
CA PHE A 165 -6.95 7.76 0.65
C PHE A 165 -5.48 8.16 0.55
N GLN A 166 -5.12 9.00 -0.42
CA GLN A 166 -3.74 9.47 -0.57
C GLN A 166 -3.36 10.47 0.52
N LEU A 167 -4.27 11.37 0.93
CA LEU A 167 -4.09 12.28 2.06
C LEU A 167 -3.89 11.51 3.38
N ALA A 168 -4.70 10.48 3.62
CA ALA A 168 -4.58 9.61 4.80
C ALA A 168 -3.27 8.79 4.81
N SER A 169 -2.72 8.46 3.64
CA SER A 169 -1.42 7.80 3.51
C SER A 169 -0.22 8.75 3.66
N ALA A 170 -0.42 10.06 3.50
CA ALA A 170 0.64 11.08 3.47
C ALA A 170 0.65 12.02 4.69
N THR A 171 -0.23 11.78 5.66
CA THR A 171 -0.38 12.57 6.89
C THR A 171 0.30 11.89 8.08
#